data_AF-A0A2A2QVQ2-F1
#
_entry.id   AF-A0A2A2QVQ2-F1
#
_cell.length_a   1.000
_cell.length_b   1.000
_cell.length_c   1.000
_cell.angle_alpha   90.00
_cell.angle_beta   90.00
_cell.angle_gamma   90.00
#
_symmetry.space_group_name_H-M   'P 1'
#
loop_
_entity.id
_entity.type
_entity.pdbx_description
1 polymer ?
#
loop_
_entity_poly.entity_id
_entity_poly.type
_entity_poly.pdbx_seq_one_letter_code
_entity_poly.pdbx_strand_id
1 'polypeptide(L)'
;MDTQEFYIRHASETDARGPYNLEEMVSLAETGSVTVETLYYDATTERWAVIGDNPAVKTGIFPEKKKLTIKAGETLGSNNKPKADNLAPSTVDDMLAAAEGLRDDTKHKRSGEITTSRPTAIGMWAIVVMSVLSSAGGMLPAVDVLMSLDPIKIATNPLALIGVIDLVFAVFIGLGIVNLYPVVRFRAALGLGFFGLIFFIQGLHTPMLAAIAGSVSLYLCTIFISLLPVIISAGVGITALGYLAFQLSSN
;
A
#
# COMPACT_ATOMS: atom_id res chain seq x y z
N MET A 1 23.73 38.14 40.85
CA MET A 1 22.51 38.00 41.67
C MET A 1 22.59 36.60 42.23
N ASP A 2 22.76 36.46 43.54
CA ASP A 2 23.02 35.17 44.17
C ASP A 2 21.93 34.17 43.80
N THR A 3 22.34 33.07 43.15
CA THR A 3 21.51 31.90 42.92
C THR A 3 21.17 31.29 44.27
N GLN A 4 20.00 31.65 44.81
CA GLN A 4 19.49 31.08 46.03
C GLN A 4 19.21 29.59 45.79
N GLU A 5 19.98 28.73 46.45
CA GLU A 5 19.83 27.27 46.39
C GLU A 5 18.78 26.80 47.41
N PHE A 6 17.85 25.97 46.97
CA PHE A 6 16.79 25.41 47.80
C PHE A 6 17.06 23.93 48.09
N TYR A 7 17.07 23.58 49.37
CA TYR A 7 17.00 22.20 49.83
C TYR A 7 15.59 21.94 50.35
N ILE A 8 14.98 20.86 49.89
CA ILE A 8 13.60 20.50 50.23
C ILE A 8 13.53 19.11 50.84
N ARG A 9 12.51 18.90 51.67
CA ARG A 9 12.13 17.57 52.14
C ARG A 9 10.61 17.50 52.31
N HIS A 10 10.06 16.31 52.15
CA HIS A 10 8.66 16.07 52.51
C HIS A 10 8.52 15.99 54.02
N ALA A 11 7.35 16.34 54.57
CA ALA A 11 7.09 16.24 56.01
C ALA A 11 7.24 14.80 56.55
N SER A 12 7.08 13.80 55.68
CA SER A 12 7.24 12.38 55.98
C SER A 12 8.67 11.84 55.81
N GLU A 13 9.59 12.63 55.25
CA GLU A 13 10.95 12.18 54.90
C GLU A 13 12.01 12.98 55.66
N THR A 14 13.06 12.29 56.12
CA THR A 14 14.21 12.92 56.78
C THR A 14 15.31 13.35 55.81
N ASP A 15 15.26 12.84 54.57
CA ASP A 15 16.28 13.05 53.57
C ASP A 15 16.04 14.36 52.80
N ALA A 16 17.05 15.21 52.79
CA ALA A 16 17.04 16.46 52.04
C ALA A 16 17.36 16.19 50.56
N ARG A 17 16.59 16.80 49.67
CA ARG A 17 16.78 16.78 48.21
C ARG A 17 17.18 18.19 47.75
N GLY A 18 18.17 18.28 46.87
CA GLY A 18 18.71 19.53 46.35
C GLY A 18 20.22 19.44 46.13
N PRO A 19 20.89 20.56 45.81
CA PRO A 19 20.34 21.91 45.69
C PRO A 19 19.48 22.08 44.43
N TYR A 20 18.35 22.78 44.56
CA TYR A 20 17.51 23.22 43.43
C TYR A 20 17.59 24.72 43.24
N ASN A 21 17.54 25.18 42.00
CA ASN A 21 17.34 26.60 41.71
C ASN A 21 15.83 26.97 41.75
N LEU A 22 15.52 28.26 41.69
CA LEU A 22 14.12 28.73 41.75
C LEU A 22 13.25 28.19 40.59
N GLU A 23 13.80 28.06 39.38
CA GLU A 23 13.07 27.58 38.20
C GLU A 23 12.75 26.07 38.31
N GLU A 24 13.70 25.28 38.82
CA GLU A 24 13.52 23.86 39.13
C GLU A 24 12.47 23.66 40.22
N MET A 25 12.47 24.52 41.24
CA MET A 25 11.45 24.52 42.29
C MET A 25 10.05 24.82 41.74
N VAL A 26 9.92 25.74 40.78
CA VAL A 26 8.65 26.01 40.08
C VAL A 26 8.21 24.81 39.24
N SER A 27 9.12 24.20 38.49
CA SER A 27 8.82 22.99 37.70
C SER A 27 8.40 21.80 38.57
N LEU A 28 9.05 21.60 39.72
CA LEU A 28 8.68 20.58 40.69
C LEU A 28 7.31 20.86 41.35
N ALA A 29 6.96 22.13 41.52
CA ALA A 29 5.63 22.54 41.98
C ALA A 29 4.55 22.30 40.92
N GLU A 30 4.84 22.56 39.64
CA GLU A 30 3.91 22.31 38.52
C GLU A 30 3.62 20.82 38.31
N THR A 31 4.63 19.97 38.49
CA THR A 31 4.49 18.51 38.42
C THR A 31 3.83 17.90 39.66
N GLY A 32 3.55 18.70 40.70
CA GLY A 32 2.95 18.25 41.95
C GLY A 32 3.90 17.54 42.91
N SER A 33 5.21 17.52 42.61
CA SER A 33 6.24 16.91 43.46
C SER A 33 6.58 17.80 44.66
N VAL A 34 6.39 19.12 44.55
CA VAL A 34 6.51 20.08 45.65
C VAL A 34 5.13 20.66 45.93
N THR A 35 4.74 20.67 47.19
CA THR A 35 3.45 21.22 47.65
C THR A 35 3.68 22.35 48.65
N VAL A 36 2.63 23.09 48.98
CA VAL A 36 2.69 24.17 49.98
C VAL A 36 3.13 23.65 51.36
N GLU A 37 2.92 22.36 51.63
CA GLU A 37 3.29 21.67 52.87
C GLU A 37 4.74 21.13 52.85
N THR A 38 5.43 21.18 51.71
CA THR A 38 6.83 20.77 51.61
C THR A 38 7.71 21.71 52.45
N LEU A 39 8.67 21.13 53.15
CA LEU A 39 9.62 21.86 53.98
C LEU A 39 10.81 22.29 53.13
N TYR A 40 11.23 23.54 53.26
CA TYR A 40 12.47 24.04 52.69
C TYR A 40 13.45 24.45 53.80
N TYR A 41 14.75 24.35 53.53
CA TYR A 41 15.76 24.80 54.47
C TYR A 41 15.93 26.32 54.39
N ASP A 42 15.69 27.02 55.49
CA ASP A 42 15.94 28.45 55.61
C ASP A 42 17.35 28.70 56.17
N ALA A 43 18.25 29.17 55.32
CA ALA A 43 19.63 29.49 55.69
C ALA A 43 19.75 30.64 56.72
N THR A 44 18.71 31.47 56.88
CA THR A 44 18.73 32.60 57.84
C THR A 44 18.45 32.13 59.27
N THR A 45 17.59 31.13 59.42
CA THR A 45 17.14 30.61 60.71
C THR A 45 17.72 29.22 61.04
N GLU A 46 18.50 28.65 60.12
CA GLU A 46 19.09 27.30 60.18
C GLU A 46 18.05 26.21 60.51
N ARG A 47 16.82 26.37 60.00
CA ARG A 47 15.69 25.50 60.31
C ARG A 47 14.91 25.13 59.06
N TRP A 48 14.22 24.00 59.14
CA TRP A 48 13.24 23.59 58.14
C TRP A 48 11.94 24.35 58.36
N ALA A 49 11.57 25.17 57.39
CA ALA A 49 10.33 25.94 57.39
C ALA A 49 9.37 25.41 56.32
N VAL A 50 8.07 25.50 56.56
CA VAL A 50 7.06 25.12 55.56
C VAL A 50 7.03 26.20 54.47
N ILE A 51 7.01 25.80 53.20
CA ILE A 51 6.96 26.76 52.07
C ILE A 51 5.74 27.69 52.19
N GLY A 52 4.61 27.17 52.67
CA GLY A 52 3.39 27.94 52.93
C GLY A 52 3.52 29.06 53.97
N ASP A 53 4.42 28.93 54.95
CA ASP A 53 4.55 29.88 56.06
C ASP A 53 5.38 31.12 55.67
N ASN A 54 6.20 31.02 54.62
CA ASN A 54 6.97 32.16 54.12
C ASN A 54 6.34 32.74 52.84
N PRO A 55 5.72 33.93 52.90
CA PRO A 55 5.04 34.52 51.74
C PRO A 55 6.00 34.86 50.58
N ALA A 56 7.28 35.13 50.85
CA ALA A 56 8.26 35.43 49.81
C ALA A 56 8.63 34.19 48.98
N VAL A 57 8.88 33.06 49.67
CA VAL A 57 9.23 31.77 49.03
C VAL A 57 8.01 31.16 48.34
N LYS A 58 6.83 31.26 48.96
CA LYS A 58 5.56 30.84 48.36
C LYS A 58 5.25 31.56 47.05
N THR A 59 5.43 32.88 47.01
CA THR A 59 5.12 33.68 45.80
C THR A 59 6.11 33.38 44.66
N GLY A 60 7.36 33.04 44.98
CA GLY A 60 8.37 32.64 43.99
C GLY A 60 8.10 31.27 43.37
N ILE A 61 7.65 30.29 44.17
CA ILE A 61 7.45 28.89 43.75
C ILE A 61 6.04 28.65 43.20
N PHE A 62 5.02 29.31 43.78
CA PHE A 62 3.62 29.21 43.41
C PHE A 62 3.08 30.59 42.98
N PRO A 63 3.47 31.11 41.80
CA PRO A 63 2.91 32.35 41.31
C PRO A 63 1.40 32.20 41.15
N GLU A 64 0.62 33.15 41.67
CA GLU A 64 -0.83 33.17 41.47
C GLU A 64 -1.12 33.17 39.97
N LYS A 65 -1.74 32.09 39.47
CA LYS A 65 -2.10 31.95 38.05
C LYS A 65 -3.02 33.09 37.65
N LYS A 66 -2.43 34.17 37.14
CA LYS A 66 -3.17 35.29 36.57
C LYS A 66 -4.00 34.75 35.43
N LYS A 67 -5.32 34.72 35.61
CA LYS A 67 -6.27 34.36 34.57
C LYS A 67 -5.97 35.25 33.36
N LEU A 68 -5.35 34.70 32.33
CA LEU A 68 -5.14 35.38 31.07
C LEU A 68 -6.51 35.47 30.38
N THR A 69 -7.30 36.48 30.74
CA THR A 69 -8.42 36.91 29.92
C THR A 69 -7.84 37.55 28.66
N ILE A 70 -7.90 36.82 27.55
CA ILE A 70 -7.67 37.35 26.22
C ILE A 70 -8.67 38.50 26.03
N LYS A 71 -8.18 39.74 25.87
CA LYS A 71 -9.02 40.86 25.44
C LYS A 71 -9.54 40.51 24.05
N ALA A 72 -10.85 40.31 23.92
CA ALA A 72 -11.51 40.20 22.62
C ALA A 72 -11.27 41.51 21.85
N GLY A 73 -10.35 41.49 20.89
CA GLY A 73 -10.06 42.68 20.07
C GLY A 73 -8.75 42.65 19.28
N GLU A 74 -7.77 41.82 19.65
CA GLU A 74 -6.54 41.69 18.86
C GLU A 74 -6.56 40.40 18.03
N THR A 75 -6.88 40.56 16.75
CA THR A 75 -6.56 39.56 15.73
C THR A 75 -5.06 39.52 15.55
N LEU A 76 -4.37 38.70 16.34
CA LEU A 76 -3.05 38.22 15.96
C LEU A 76 -3.20 37.50 14.63
N GLY A 77 -2.59 38.05 13.58
CA GLY A 77 -2.58 37.44 12.25
C GLY A 77 -1.90 36.07 12.33
N SER A 78 -2.69 35.02 12.48
CA SER A 78 -2.23 33.65 12.32
C SER A 78 -1.79 33.47 10.88
N ASN A 79 -0.47 33.36 10.64
CA ASN A 79 0.07 32.97 9.34
C ASN A 79 -0.34 31.55 8.94
N ASN A 80 -0.89 30.76 9.87
CA ASN A 80 -1.69 29.60 9.54
C ASN A 80 -3.13 30.06 9.31
N LYS A 81 -3.45 30.44 8.08
CA LYS A 81 -4.86 30.44 7.65
C LYS A 81 -5.27 28.97 7.59
N PRO A 82 -6.15 28.45 8.47
CA PRO A 82 -6.84 27.23 8.13
C PRO A 82 -7.55 27.55 6.81
N LYS A 83 -7.16 26.83 5.75
CA LYS A 83 -7.79 27.01 4.45
C LYS A 83 -9.28 26.80 4.69
N ALA A 84 -10.05 27.89 4.61
CA ALA A 84 -11.49 27.88 4.74
C ALA A 84 -12.07 27.31 3.43
N ASP A 85 -11.71 26.07 3.14
CA ASP A 85 -12.57 25.24 2.32
C ASP A 85 -13.79 25.00 3.22
N ASN A 86 -14.98 25.39 2.76
CA ASN A 86 -16.26 25.04 3.36
C ASN A 86 -16.41 23.52 3.34
N LEU A 87 -15.66 22.82 4.18
CA LEU A 87 -15.75 21.39 4.35
C LEU A 87 -16.97 21.17 5.24
N ALA A 88 -18.07 20.80 4.59
CA ALA A 88 -19.19 20.16 5.28
C ALA A 88 -18.64 19.09 6.24
N PRO A 89 -19.28 18.88 7.42
CA PRO A 89 -18.83 17.88 8.37
C PRO A 89 -18.53 16.56 7.66
N SER A 90 -17.26 16.13 7.73
CA SER A 90 -16.79 14.92 7.07
C SER A 90 -17.64 13.74 7.52
N THR A 91 -18.27 13.07 6.57
CA THR A 91 -19.02 11.84 6.85
C THR A 91 -18.06 10.72 7.28
N VAL A 92 -18.56 9.67 7.92
CA VAL A 92 -17.73 8.48 8.24
C VAL A 92 -17.17 7.87 6.95
N ASP A 93 -17.94 7.89 5.87
CA ASP A 93 -17.49 7.43 4.55
C ASP A 93 -16.34 8.28 4.01
N ASP A 94 -16.37 9.60 4.20
CA ASP A 94 -15.26 10.48 3.87
C ASP A 94 -14.01 10.21 4.72
N MET A 95 -14.19 9.83 6.00
CA MET A 95 -13.11 9.46 6.89
C MET A 95 -12.48 8.11 6.48
N LEU A 96 -13.30 7.12 6.11
CA LEU A 96 -12.85 5.83 5.59
C LEU A 96 -12.15 5.98 4.24
N ALA A 97 -12.73 6.76 3.32
CA ALA A 97 -12.13 7.04 2.02
C ALA A 97 -10.79 7.79 2.15
N ALA A 98 -10.65 8.70 3.13
CA ALA A 98 -9.37 9.35 3.42
C ALA A 98 -8.32 8.35 3.95
N ALA A 99 -8.73 7.41 4.80
CA ALA A 99 -7.86 6.37 5.34
C ALA A 99 -7.39 5.38 4.25
N GLU A 100 -8.26 5.06 3.29
CA GLU A 100 -7.93 4.21 2.14
C GLU A 100 -7.21 4.95 0.99
N GLY A 101 -7.03 6.28 1.11
CA GLY A 101 -6.40 7.11 0.08
C GLY A 101 -7.26 7.24 -1.19
N LEU A 102 -8.59 7.20 -1.06
CA LEU A 102 -9.55 7.38 -2.14
C LEU A 102 -9.96 8.84 -2.38
N ARG A 103 -9.69 9.77 -1.44
CA ARG A 103 -9.96 11.21 -1.65
C ARG A 103 -8.86 11.85 -2.50
N ASP A 104 -9.20 12.90 -3.23
CA ASP A 104 -8.27 13.62 -4.11
C ASP A 104 -7.04 14.16 -3.37
N ASP A 105 -7.21 14.55 -2.11
CA ASP A 105 -6.16 15.04 -1.21
C ASP A 105 -5.29 13.92 -0.61
N THR A 106 -5.73 12.66 -0.60
CA THR A 106 -5.02 11.51 -0.01
C THR A 106 -4.61 10.44 -1.02
N LYS A 107 -4.97 10.60 -2.30
CA LYS A 107 -4.64 9.68 -3.40
C LYS A 107 -3.16 9.39 -3.57
N HIS A 108 -2.30 10.35 -3.25
CA HIS A 108 -0.85 10.20 -3.27
C HIS A 108 -0.30 9.34 -2.12
N LYS A 109 -1.10 9.08 -1.08
CA LYS A 109 -0.76 8.24 0.08
C LYS A 109 -1.27 6.80 -0.06
N ARG A 110 -1.97 6.47 -1.15
CA ARG A 110 -2.54 5.14 -1.38
C ARG A 110 -1.42 4.11 -1.59
N SER A 111 -1.52 2.99 -0.89
CA SER A 111 -0.57 1.87 -1.04
C SER A 111 -0.52 1.39 -2.49
N GLY A 112 0.70 1.13 -2.99
CA GLY A 112 0.95 0.61 -4.33
C GLY A 112 0.27 -0.74 -4.60
N GLU A 113 -0.01 -1.53 -3.58
CA GLU A 113 -0.74 -2.80 -3.70
C GLU A 113 -2.21 -2.58 -4.08
N ILE A 114 -2.86 -1.58 -3.48
CA ILE A 114 -4.27 -1.29 -3.74
C ILE A 114 -4.45 -0.66 -5.13
N THR A 115 -3.49 0.16 -5.58
CA THR A 115 -3.53 0.78 -6.91
C THR A 115 -3.32 -0.22 -8.05
N THR A 116 -2.64 -1.33 -7.77
CA THR A 116 -2.27 -2.36 -8.76
C THR A 116 -3.18 -3.58 -8.77
N SER A 117 -4.06 -3.71 -7.78
CA SER A 117 -5.04 -4.80 -7.66
C SER A 117 -5.91 -4.98 -8.92
N ARG A 118 -6.52 -3.90 -9.44
CA ARG A 118 -7.43 -3.97 -10.60
C ARG A 118 -6.70 -4.31 -11.91
N PRO A 119 -5.59 -3.63 -12.28
CA PRO A 119 -4.79 -4.02 -13.45
C PRO A 119 -4.33 -5.47 -13.39
N THR A 120 -3.85 -5.91 -12.23
CA THR A 120 -3.36 -7.29 -12.04
C THR A 120 -4.47 -8.31 -12.22
N ALA A 121 -5.66 -8.05 -11.66
CA ALA A 121 -6.82 -8.91 -11.84
C ALA A 121 -7.27 -8.99 -13.31
N ILE A 122 -7.34 -7.85 -14.01
CA ILE A 122 -7.70 -7.81 -15.44
C ILE A 122 -6.65 -8.58 -16.26
N GLY A 123 -5.36 -8.38 -15.99
CA GLY A 123 -4.28 -9.09 -16.68
C GLY A 123 -4.36 -10.60 -16.47
N MET A 124 -4.61 -11.05 -15.23
CA MET A 124 -4.80 -12.46 -14.91
C MET A 124 -5.96 -13.08 -15.70
N TRP A 125 -7.14 -12.45 -15.67
CA TRP A 125 -8.30 -12.95 -16.40
C TRP A 125 -8.11 -12.89 -17.92
N ALA A 126 -7.40 -11.88 -18.43
CA ALA A 126 -7.03 -11.83 -19.84
C ALA A 126 -6.13 -13.02 -20.23
N ILE A 127 -5.16 -13.39 -19.40
CA ILE A 127 -4.32 -14.58 -19.62
C ILE A 127 -5.19 -15.84 -19.67
N VAL A 128 -6.15 -15.99 -18.74
CA VAL A 128 -7.08 -17.12 -18.76
C VAL A 128 -7.84 -17.20 -20.08
N VAL A 129 -8.45 -16.10 -20.52
CA VAL A 129 -9.20 -16.05 -21.79
C VAL A 129 -8.30 -16.36 -22.99
N MET A 130 -7.11 -15.77 -23.04
CA MET A 130 -6.12 -16.02 -24.09
C MET A 130 -5.68 -17.49 -24.12
N SER A 131 -5.45 -18.11 -22.96
CA SER A 131 -5.13 -19.53 -22.83
C SER A 131 -6.28 -20.42 -23.30
N VAL A 132 -7.54 -20.09 -22.99
CA VAL A 132 -8.71 -20.83 -23.50
C VAL A 132 -8.82 -20.72 -25.02
N LEU A 133 -8.66 -19.53 -25.58
CA LEU A 133 -8.72 -19.32 -27.04
C LEU A 133 -7.59 -20.08 -27.76
N SER A 134 -6.38 -20.02 -27.22
CA SER A 134 -5.26 -20.78 -27.74
C SER A 134 -5.47 -22.29 -27.63
N SER A 135 -6.04 -22.75 -26.51
CA SER A 135 -6.42 -24.14 -26.31
C SER A 135 -7.43 -24.61 -27.36
N ALA A 136 -8.47 -23.81 -27.61
CA ALA A 136 -9.43 -24.08 -28.67
C ALA A 136 -8.76 -24.19 -30.05
N GLY A 137 -7.87 -23.26 -30.40
CA GLY A 137 -7.16 -23.29 -31.68
C GLY A 137 -6.24 -24.49 -31.87
N GLY A 138 -5.66 -25.02 -30.79
CA GLY A 138 -4.81 -26.22 -30.84
C GLY A 138 -5.61 -27.54 -30.79
N MET A 139 -6.71 -27.57 -30.04
CA MET A 139 -7.47 -28.80 -29.77
C MET A 139 -8.58 -29.06 -30.78
N LEU A 140 -9.32 -28.04 -31.22
CA LEU A 140 -10.48 -28.21 -32.10
C LEU A 140 -10.13 -28.88 -33.44
N PRO A 141 -9.03 -28.54 -34.13
CA PRO A 141 -8.65 -29.23 -35.37
C PRO A 141 -8.20 -30.68 -35.15
N ALA A 142 -7.90 -31.07 -33.91
CA ALA A 142 -7.35 -32.37 -33.54
C ALA A 142 -8.29 -33.18 -32.62
N VAL A 143 -9.60 -32.90 -32.64
CA VAL A 143 -10.58 -33.57 -31.76
C VAL A 143 -10.56 -35.08 -31.95
N ASP A 144 -10.47 -35.59 -33.18
CA ASP A 144 -10.44 -37.03 -33.44
C ASP A 144 -9.21 -37.70 -32.82
N VAL A 145 -8.06 -37.01 -32.84
CA VAL A 145 -6.82 -37.48 -32.21
C VAL A 145 -6.98 -37.51 -30.69
N LEU A 146 -7.55 -36.46 -30.09
CA LEU A 146 -7.77 -36.38 -28.65
C LEU A 146 -8.78 -37.43 -28.17
N MET A 147 -9.86 -37.63 -28.92
CA MET A 147 -10.91 -38.62 -28.62
C MET A 147 -10.44 -40.06 -28.80
N SER A 148 -9.37 -40.28 -29.58
CA SER A 148 -8.75 -41.61 -29.69
C SER A 148 -8.08 -42.07 -28.39
N LEU A 149 -7.80 -41.15 -27.45
CA LEU A 149 -7.11 -41.39 -26.17
C LEU A 149 -5.79 -42.18 -26.30
N ASP A 150 -5.20 -42.20 -27.50
CA ASP A 150 -3.94 -42.86 -27.79
C ASP A 150 -2.79 -41.90 -27.47
N PRO A 151 -1.97 -42.17 -26.43
CA PRO A 151 -0.90 -41.27 -26.01
C PRO A 151 0.13 -41.02 -27.12
N ILE A 152 0.34 -41.98 -28.02
CA ILE A 152 1.33 -41.87 -29.10
C ILE A 152 0.83 -40.88 -30.16
N LYS A 153 -0.45 -40.99 -30.56
CA LYS A 153 -1.04 -40.09 -31.56
C LYS A 153 -1.15 -38.64 -31.07
N ILE A 154 -1.43 -38.48 -29.78
CA ILE A 154 -1.47 -37.15 -29.15
C ILE A 154 -0.06 -36.55 -29.11
N ALA A 155 0.95 -37.33 -28.73
CA ALA A 155 2.34 -36.86 -28.70
C ALA A 155 2.88 -36.45 -30.07
N THR A 156 2.40 -37.06 -31.16
CA THR A 156 2.77 -36.68 -32.53
C THR A 156 2.05 -35.44 -33.05
N ASN A 157 1.08 -34.89 -32.32
CA ASN A 157 0.34 -33.67 -32.68
C ASN A 157 0.74 -32.50 -31.77
N PRO A 158 1.81 -31.75 -32.10
CA PRO A 158 2.36 -30.72 -31.22
C PRO A 158 1.38 -29.58 -30.92
N LEU A 159 0.52 -29.21 -31.87
CA LEU A 159 -0.53 -28.19 -31.67
C LEU A 159 -1.59 -28.65 -30.65
N ALA A 160 -2.03 -29.91 -30.72
CA ALA A 160 -2.99 -30.47 -29.77
C ALA A 160 -2.40 -30.53 -28.35
N LEU A 161 -1.14 -30.93 -28.23
CA LEU A 161 -0.42 -31.00 -26.96
C LEU A 161 -0.29 -29.63 -26.30
N ILE A 162 0.07 -28.59 -27.08
CA ILE A 162 0.09 -27.21 -26.56
C ILE A 162 -1.31 -26.74 -26.18
N GLY A 163 -2.34 -27.09 -26.96
CA GLY A 163 -3.71 -26.72 -26.62
C GLY A 163 -4.19 -27.31 -25.29
N VAL A 164 -3.79 -28.55 -24.98
CA VAL A 164 -4.03 -29.19 -23.67
C VAL A 164 -3.26 -28.47 -22.56
N ILE A 165 -1.99 -28.12 -22.78
CA ILE A 165 -1.18 -27.37 -21.80
C ILE A 165 -1.80 -25.99 -21.52
N ASP A 166 -2.26 -25.28 -22.55
CA ASP A 166 -2.92 -23.98 -22.39
C ASP A 166 -4.23 -24.09 -21.60
N LEU A 167 -4.97 -25.19 -21.75
CA LEU A 167 -6.15 -25.46 -20.93
C LEU A 167 -5.77 -25.60 -19.44
N VAL A 168 -4.67 -26.31 -19.15
CA VAL A 168 -4.14 -26.46 -17.78
C VAL A 168 -3.74 -25.10 -17.21
N PHE A 169 -3.09 -24.23 -18.01
CA PHE A 169 -2.78 -22.87 -17.58
C PHE A 169 -4.04 -22.04 -17.31
N ALA A 170 -5.06 -22.13 -18.17
CA ALA A 170 -6.32 -21.41 -17.96
C ALA A 170 -6.96 -21.80 -16.61
N VAL A 171 -6.96 -23.09 -16.26
CA VAL A 171 -7.48 -23.57 -14.98
C VAL A 171 -6.65 -23.06 -13.81
N PHE A 172 -5.34 -23.28 -13.81
CA PHE A 172 -4.51 -22.92 -12.66
C PHE A 172 -4.41 -21.40 -12.44
N ILE A 173 -4.32 -20.62 -13.51
CA ILE A 173 -4.31 -19.15 -13.41
C ILE A 173 -5.69 -18.64 -13.03
N GLY A 174 -6.78 -19.26 -13.53
CA GLY A 174 -8.14 -18.94 -13.12
C GLY A 174 -8.38 -19.20 -11.63
N LEU A 175 -7.71 -20.19 -11.05
CA LEU A 175 -7.67 -20.46 -9.60
C LEU A 175 -6.74 -19.51 -8.82
N GLY A 176 -6.06 -18.57 -9.49
CA GLY A 176 -5.19 -17.57 -8.85
C GLY A 176 -3.75 -18.04 -8.60
N ILE A 177 -3.30 -19.14 -9.22
CA ILE A 177 -1.92 -19.64 -9.07
C ILE A 177 -0.96 -18.81 -9.94
N VAL A 178 -0.63 -17.60 -9.48
CA VAL A 178 0.25 -16.65 -10.20
C VAL A 178 1.73 -17.08 -10.24
N ASN A 179 2.14 -18.03 -9.41
CA ASN A 179 3.49 -18.62 -9.44
C ASN A 179 3.81 -19.32 -10.77
N LEU A 180 2.80 -19.60 -11.59
CA LEU A 180 2.96 -20.18 -12.93
C LEU A 180 3.35 -19.14 -14.00
N TYR A 181 3.34 -17.84 -13.70
CA TYR A 181 3.66 -16.79 -14.68
C TYR A 181 5.00 -16.98 -15.41
N PRO A 182 6.10 -17.44 -14.78
CA PRO A 182 7.34 -17.74 -15.50
C PRO A 182 7.16 -18.82 -16.58
N VAL A 183 6.35 -19.85 -16.32
CA VAL A 183 6.07 -20.92 -17.28
C VAL A 183 5.17 -20.41 -18.41
N VAL A 184 4.19 -19.57 -18.08
CA VAL A 184 3.32 -18.89 -19.06
C VAL A 184 4.14 -18.00 -20.00
N ARG A 185 5.13 -17.28 -19.47
CA ARG A 185 6.09 -16.48 -20.25
C ARG A 185 6.96 -17.34 -21.16
N PHE A 186 7.44 -18.48 -20.67
CA PHE A 186 8.18 -19.43 -21.50
C PHE A 186 7.31 -19.96 -22.65
N ARG A 187 6.06 -20.32 -22.37
CA ARG A 187 5.08 -20.73 -23.38
C ARG A 187 4.83 -19.61 -24.40
N ALA A 188 4.74 -18.36 -23.97
CA ALA A 188 4.64 -17.21 -24.86
C ALA A 188 5.86 -17.10 -25.79
N ALA A 189 7.07 -17.32 -25.27
CA ALA A 189 8.29 -17.33 -26.08
C ALA A 189 8.28 -18.47 -27.12
N LEU A 190 7.74 -19.65 -26.78
CA LEU A 190 7.54 -20.73 -27.75
C LEU A 190 6.52 -20.37 -28.83
N GLY A 191 5.42 -19.70 -28.47
CA GLY A 191 4.42 -19.18 -29.41
C GLY A 191 5.02 -18.19 -30.41
N LEU A 192 5.87 -17.28 -29.92
CA LEU A 192 6.55 -16.29 -30.74
C LEU A 192 7.61 -16.94 -31.65
N GLY A 193 8.44 -17.84 -31.12
CA GLY A 193 9.56 -18.44 -31.84
C GLY A 193 9.17 -19.67 -32.64
N PHE A 194 8.86 -20.78 -31.95
CA PHE A 194 8.63 -22.08 -32.58
C PHE A 194 7.41 -22.06 -33.50
N PHE A 195 6.26 -21.61 -33.01
CA PHE A 195 5.03 -21.59 -33.82
C PHE A 195 5.07 -20.52 -34.92
N GLY A 196 5.65 -19.35 -34.62
CA GLY A 196 5.93 -18.34 -35.64
C GLY A 196 6.76 -18.91 -36.80
N LEU A 197 7.82 -19.65 -36.50
CA LEU A 197 8.66 -20.30 -37.51
C LEU A 197 7.93 -21.39 -38.28
N ILE A 198 7.16 -22.25 -37.61
CA ILE A 198 6.40 -23.32 -38.27
C ILE A 198 5.41 -22.74 -39.28
N PHE A 199 4.63 -21.73 -38.90
CA PHE A 199 3.70 -21.08 -39.82
C PHE A 199 4.41 -20.35 -40.95
N PHE A 200 5.57 -19.76 -40.68
CA PHE A 200 6.41 -19.15 -41.71
C PHE A 200 6.87 -20.16 -42.77
N ILE A 201 7.40 -21.31 -42.34
CA ILE A 201 7.86 -22.38 -43.24
C ILE A 201 6.70 -22.95 -44.06
N GLN A 202 5.50 -23.02 -43.48
CA GLN A 202 4.28 -23.49 -44.15
C GLN A 202 3.67 -22.44 -45.10
N GLY A 203 4.22 -21.23 -45.19
CA GLY A 203 3.67 -20.13 -46.01
C GLY A 203 2.39 -19.52 -45.45
N LEU A 204 2.03 -19.84 -44.20
CA LEU A 204 0.81 -19.38 -43.54
C LEU A 204 1.07 -18.07 -42.77
N HIS A 205 1.22 -16.97 -43.50
CA HIS A 205 1.58 -15.67 -42.92
C HIS A 205 0.53 -15.08 -41.98
N THR A 206 -0.74 -15.32 -42.26
CA THR A 206 -1.86 -14.80 -41.47
C THR A 206 -1.92 -15.41 -40.06
N PRO A 207 -1.93 -16.75 -39.88
CA PRO A 207 -1.87 -17.34 -38.54
C PRO A 207 -0.51 -17.13 -37.87
N MET A 208 0.58 -16.97 -38.64
CA MET A 208 1.89 -16.58 -38.08
C MET A 208 1.80 -15.24 -37.33
N LEU A 209 1.26 -14.19 -37.97
CA LEU A 209 1.14 -12.88 -37.35
C LEU A 209 0.21 -12.90 -36.13
N ALA A 210 -0.89 -13.65 -36.22
CA ALA A 210 -1.82 -13.83 -35.11
C ALA A 210 -1.17 -14.56 -33.91
N ALA A 211 -0.38 -15.61 -34.17
CA ALA A 211 0.36 -16.33 -33.15
C ALA A 211 1.43 -15.44 -32.47
N ILE A 212 2.16 -14.65 -33.24
CA ILE A 212 3.15 -13.71 -32.71
C ILE A 212 2.48 -12.64 -31.85
N ALA A 213 1.45 -11.97 -32.37
CA ALA A 213 0.73 -10.92 -31.64
C ALA A 213 0.09 -11.47 -30.35
N GLY A 214 -0.55 -12.62 -30.43
CA GLY A 214 -1.11 -13.33 -29.27
C GLY A 214 -0.06 -13.67 -28.22
N SER A 215 1.12 -14.14 -28.65
CA SER A 215 2.22 -14.50 -27.76
C SER A 215 2.85 -13.30 -27.08
N VAL A 216 3.10 -12.20 -27.82
CA VAL A 216 3.62 -10.95 -27.24
C VAL A 216 2.63 -10.41 -26.21
N SER A 217 1.35 -10.33 -26.55
CA SER A 217 0.31 -9.86 -25.64
C SER A 217 0.21 -10.70 -24.37
N LEU A 218 0.25 -12.02 -24.50
CA LEU A 218 0.21 -12.94 -23.37
C LEU A 218 1.42 -12.75 -22.45
N TYR A 219 2.61 -12.55 -23.01
CA TYR A 219 3.81 -12.20 -22.24
C TYR A 219 3.65 -10.87 -21.50
N LEU A 220 3.19 -9.82 -22.19
CA LEU A 220 3.03 -8.49 -21.60
C LEU A 220 1.99 -8.44 -20.48
N CYS A 221 0.89 -9.20 -20.59
CA CYS A 221 -0.11 -9.31 -19.52
C CYS A 221 0.44 -9.91 -18.22
N THR A 222 1.57 -10.63 -18.26
CA THR A 222 2.22 -11.16 -17.04
C THR A 222 3.18 -10.16 -16.39
N ILE A 223 3.49 -9.03 -17.03
CA ILE A 223 4.50 -8.05 -16.58
C ILE A 223 3.86 -6.71 -16.23
N PHE A 224 2.90 -6.26 -17.01
CA PHE A 224 2.32 -4.94 -16.80
C PHE A 224 1.46 -4.88 -15.55
N ILE A 225 1.72 -3.84 -14.76
CA ILE A 225 1.04 -3.56 -13.49
C ILE A 225 0.15 -2.30 -13.61
N SER A 226 0.26 -1.57 -14.74
CA SER A 226 -0.53 -0.38 -15.04
C SER A 226 -1.75 -0.73 -15.89
N LEU A 227 -2.87 -0.04 -15.65
CA LEU A 227 -4.15 -0.38 -16.27
C LEU A 227 -4.13 -0.29 -17.80
N LEU A 228 -3.59 0.81 -18.34
CA LEU A 228 -3.65 1.09 -19.77
C LEU A 228 -2.86 0.05 -20.61
N PRO A 229 -1.59 -0.26 -20.30
CA PRO A 229 -0.87 -1.30 -21.03
C PRO A 229 -1.49 -2.69 -20.90
N VAL A 230 -2.09 -3.02 -19.75
CA VAL A 230 -2.81 -4.28 -19.55
C VAL A 230 -4.02 -4.37 -20.48
N ILE A 231 -4.86 -3.34 -20.56
CA ILE A 231 -6.06 -3.35 -21.41
C ILE A 231 -5.68 -3.49 -22.89
N ILE A 232 -4.66 -2.76 -23.34
CA ILE A 232 -4.19 -2.84 -24.73
C ILE A 232 -3.67 -4.25 -25.03
N SER A 233 -2.81 -4.79 -24.16
CA SER A 233 -2.23 -6.12 -24.33
C SER A 233 -3.32 -7.20 -24.34
N ALA A 234 -4.28 -7.12 -23.42
CA ALA A 234 -5.42 -8.02 -23.34
C ALA A 234 -6.28 -7.98 -24.60
N GLY A 235 -6.63 -6.78 -25.08
CA GLY A 235 -7.43 -6.61 -26.30
C GLY A 235 -6.73 -7.22 -27.53
N VAL A 236 -5.46 -6.89 -27.73
CA VAL A 236 -4.65 -7.43 -28.85
C VAL A 236 -4.52 -8.95 -28.74
N GLY A 237 -4.28 -9.48 -27.53
CA GLY A 237 -4.05 -10.90 -27.35
C GLY A 237 -5.30 -11.75 -27.52
N ILE A 238 -6.43 -11.31 -26.98
CA ILE A 238 -7.73 -11.98 -27.13
C ILE A 238 -8.16 -11.99 -28.60
N THR A 239 -8.04 -10.85 -29.29
CA THR A 239 -8.41 -10.77 -30.71
C THR A 239 -7.48 -11.60 -31.59
N ALA A 240 -6.16 -11.54 -31.36
CA ALA A 240 -5.18 -12.31 -32.13
C ALA A 240 -5.36 -13.83 -31.94
N LEU A 241 -5.48 -14.30 -30.69
CA LEU A 241 -5.64 -15.74 -30.42
C LEU A 241 -7.04 -16.25 -30.77
N GLY A 242 -8.07 -15.44 -30.62
CA GLY A 242 -9.41 -15.78 -31.08
C GLY A 242 -9.47 -15.92 -32.61
N TYR A 243 -8.81 -15.01 -33.33
CA TYR A 243 -8.68 -15.09 -34.77
C TYR A 243 -7.85 -16.30 -35.23
N LEU A 244 -6.73 -16.57 -34.55
CA LEU A 244 -5.92 -17.77 -34.80
C LEU A 244 -6.74 -19.04 -34.62
N ALA A 245 -7.49 -19.15 -33.52
CA ALA A 245 -8.33 -20.30 -33.25
C ALA A 245 -9.40 -20.51 -34.32
N PHE A 246 -10.06 -19.42 -34.74
CA PHE A 246 -11.02 -19.45 -35.83
C PHE A 246 -10.37 -19.96 -37.13
N GLN A 247 -9.24 -19.39 -37.53
CA GLN A 247 -8.57 -19.73 -38.78
C GLN A 247 -8.07 -21.18 -38.82
N LEU A 248 -7.54 -21.68 -37.70
CA LEU A 248 -7.10 -23.07 -37.58
C LEU A 248 -8.27 -24.05 -37.57
N SER A 249 -9.43 -23.65 -37.04
CA SER A 249 -10.64 -24.50 -37.04
C SER A 249 -11.38 -24.53 -38.38
N SER A 250 -11.17 -23.53 -39.23
CA SER A 250 -11.82 -23.40 -40.53
C SER A 250 -11.06 -24.06 -41.69
N ASN A 251 -9.80 -24.48 -41.45
CA ASN A 251 -8.95 -25.18 -42.41
C ASN A 251 -8.95 -26.68 -42.11
#